data_AF-A0A971VDZ6-F1
#
_entry.id   AF-A0A971VDZ6-F1
#
_cell.length_a   1.000
_cell.length_b   1.000
_cell.length_c   1.000
_cell.angle_alpha   90.00
_cell.angle_beta   90.00
_cell.angle_gamma   90.00
#
_symmetry.space_group_name_H-M   'P 1'
#
loop_
_entity.id
_entity.type
_entity.pdbx_description
1 polymer ?
#
loop_
_entity_poly.entity_id
_entity_poly.type
_entity_poly.pdbx_seq_one_letter_code
_entity_poly.pdbx_strand_id
1 'polypeptide(L)'
;MRIRALLCLSVLLIASCSPSRQEEAAARLTEAVSLRDSGNFNLAKLKLDTLIRDFKDVSEEYEKAKLLILEISRDEQMRNLNFLDSALIAQEALLEPLMKNFILSDEYGAAKLLIHKRQKPENSYNRTFLRAHLNQEGDFYISSRYHGTRWINHQQIKVYYGDQSVLSEIVPEDGLNNRRFEDGEYKWEFVNYKDGKDNGIVDFIASNADKPLRVQLIGKSHEYIIMEQFDREAIRNAYEISFIQKEITRIRDEKKRIEISLNRLEQDSL
;
A
#
# COMPACT_ATOMS: atom_id res chain seq x y z
N MET A 1 -14.40 -80.41 65.43
CA MET A 1 -14.49 -78.95 65.62
C MET A 1 -13.48 -78.28 64.69
N ARG A 2 -13.89 -77.24 63.95
CA ARG A 2 -13.11 -76.34 63.04
C ARG A 2 -12.90 -76.91 61.61
N ILE A 3 -13.73 -76.59 60.62
CA ILE A 3 -14.00 -75.33 59.87
C ILE A 3 -13.07 -75.17 58.64
N ARG A 4 -13.72 -75.15 57.46
CA ARG A 4 -13.23 -74.85 56.10
C ARG A 4 -12.78 -73.38 55.95
N ALA A 5 -12.05 -73.10 54.86
CA ALA A 5 -11.98 -71.83 54.08
C ALA A 5 -10.52 -71.36 53.90
N LEU A 6 -10.09 -70.75 52.80
CA LEU A 6 -10.57 -70.64 51.41
C LEU A 6 -9.39 -69.93 50.70
N LEU A 7 -9.19 -70.30 49.45
CA LEU A 7 -8.41 -69.58 48.44
C LEU A 7 -8.58 -68.04 48.55
N CYS A 8 -7.50 -67.27 48.53
CA CYS A 8 -7.53 -65.86 48.10
C CYS A 8 -6.12 -65.38 47.67
N LEU A 9 -5.69 -65.86 46.50
CA LEU A 9 -4.68 -65.18 45.69
C LEU A 9 -5.38 -63.99 45.01
N SER A 10 -5.42 -62.84 45.69
CA SER A 10 -5.96 -61.60 45.13
C SER A 10 -4.95 -60.99 44.16
N VAL A 11 -5.02 -61.42 42.90
CA VAL A 11 -4.46 -60.69 41.76
C VAL A 11 -5.32 -59.44 41.59
N LEU A 12 -4.84 -58.29 42.08
CA LEU A 12 -5.35 -56.99 41.63
C LEU A 12 -4.92 -56.81 40.17
N LEU A 13 -5.82 -57.11 39.24
CA LEU A 13 -5.74 -56.62 37.87
C LEU A 13 -5.95 -55.10 37.92
N ILE A 14 -4.85 -54.34 37.86
CA ILE A 14 -4.89 -52.91 37.55
C ILE A 14 -5.27 -52.84 36.06
N ALA A 15 -6.57 -52.77 35.77
CA ALA A 15 -7.03 -52.35 34.46
C ALA A 15 -6.67 -50.86 34.32
N SER A 16 -5.55 -50.56 33.66
CA SER A 16 -5.33 -49.20 33.17
C SER A 16 -6.42 -48.93 32.13
N CYS A 17 -7.46 -48.20 32.49
CA CYS A 17 -8.36 -47.57 31.52
C CYS A 17 -7.57 -46.50 30.78
N SER A 18 -6.75 -46.92 29.83
CA SER A 18 -6.27 -46.04 28.78
C SER A 18 -7.51 -45.52 28.06
N PRO A 19 -7.67 -44.20 27.87
CA PRO A 19 -8.78 -43.65 27.11
C PRO A 19 -8.88 -44.34 25.76
N SER A 20 -10.11 -44.59 25.31
CA SER A 20 -10.29 -45.05 23.94
C SER A 20 -9.78 -43.97 22.98
N ARG A 21 -9.35 -44.38 21.79
CA ARG A 21 -8.87 -43.44 20.76
C ARG A 21 -9.93 -42.38 20.42
N GLN A 22 -11.21 -42.75 20.51
CA GLN A 22 -12.33 -41.83 20.33
C GLN A 22 -12.43 -40.80 21.46
N GLU A 23 -12.28 -41.22 22.72
CA GLU A 23 -12.24 -40.29 23.87
C GLU A 23 -11.05 -39.33 23.77
N GLU A 24 -9.89 -39.80 23.30
CA GLU A 24 -8.72 -38.93 23.09
C GLU A 24 -8.97 -37.90 21.97
N ALA A 25 -9.53 -38.32 20.83
CA ALA A 25 -9.89 -37.43 19.74
C ALA A 25 -10.90 -36.35 20.19
N ALA A 26 -11.93 -36.76 20.94
CA ALA A 26 -12.96 -35.86 21.46
C ALA A 26 -12.39 -34.83 22.45
N ALA A 27 -11.49 -35.26 23.34
CA ALA A 27 -10.80 -34.36 24.27
C ALA A 27 -9.93 -33.33 23.54
N ARG A 28 -9.19 -33.75 22.50
CA ARG A 28 -8.38 -32.83 21.68
C ARG A 28 -9.24 -31.86 20.88
N LEU A 29 -10.38 -32.30 20.36
CA LEU A 29 -11.33 -31.43 19.67
C LEU A 29 -11.90 -30.38 20.64
N THR A 30 -12.23 -30.78 21.87
CA THR A 30 -12.74 -29.86 22.91
C THR A 30 -11.69 -28.84 23.33
N GLU A 31 -10.42 -29.26 23.45
CA GLU A 31 -9.30 -28.34 23.68
C GLU A 31 -9.21 -27.30 22.55
N ALA A 32 -9.27 -27.74 21.29
CA ALA A 32 -9.21 -26.83 20.14
C ALA A 32 -10.38 -25.84 20.09
N VAL A 33 -11.59 -26.28 20.43
CA VAL A 33 -12.78 -25.40 20.56
C VAL A 33 -12.56 -24.36 21.66
N SER A 34 -12.08 -24.77 22.84
CA SER A 34 -11.78 -23.83 23.93
C SER A 34 -10.72 -22.80 23.53
N LEU A 35 -9.70 -23.21 22.77
CA LEU A 35 -8.68 -22.32 22.26
C LEU A 35 -9.27 -21.29 21.29
N ARG A 36 -10.11 -21.72 20.34
CA ARG A 36 -10.85 -20.82 19.43
C ARG A 36 -11.67 -19.82 20.23
N ASP A 37 -12.47 -20.29 21.19
CA ASP A 37 -13.41 -19.45 21.95
C ASP A 37 -12.67 -18.43 22.84
N SER A 38 -11.44 -18.76 23.27
CA SER A 38 -10.54 -17.82 23.97
C SER A 38 -9.79 -16.85 23.04
N GLY A 39 -10.02 -16.91 21.72
CA GLY A 39 -9.34 -16.08 20.73
C GLY A 39 -7.95 -16.57 20.32
N ASN A 40 -7.52 -17.74 20.78
CA ASN A 40 -6.22 -18.32 20.47
C ASN A 40 -6.26 -19.15 19.17
N PHE A 41 -6.60 -18.49 18.05
CA PHE A 41 -6.86 -19.12 16.76
C PHE A 41 -5.66 -19.90 16.21
N ASN A 42 -4.44 -19.35 16.32
CA ASN A 42 -3.23 -20.03 15.85
C ASN A 42 -2.98 -21.36 16.58
N LEU A 43 -3.13 -21.37 17.91
CA LEU A 43 -2.95 -22.59 18.70
C LEU A 43 -4.10 -23.57 18.44
N ALA A 44 -5.34 -23.08 18.28
CA ALA A 44 -6.49 -23.91 17.90
C ALA A 44 -6.23 -24.64 16.57
N LYS A 45 -5.79 -23.92 15.52
CA LYS A 45 -5.47 -24.52 14.20
C LYS A 45 -4.36 -25.57 14.31
N LEU A 46 -3.29 -25.29 15.06
CA LEU A 46 -2.19 -26.26 15.26
C LEU A 46 -2.65 -27.54 15.96
N LYS A 47 -3.56 -27.42 16.93
CA LYS A 47 -4.18 -28.57 17.60
C LYS A 47 -5.10 -29.35 16.65
N LEU A 48 -5.86 -28.66 15.80
CA LEU A 48 -6.72 -29.28 14.78
C LEU A 48 -5.91 -30.00 13.71
N ASP A 49 -4.82 -29.41 13.21
CA ASP A 49 -3.92 -30.06 12.25
C ASP A 49 -3.34 -31.36 12.82
N THR A 50 -2.96 -31.33 14.10
CA THR A 50 -2.48 -32.52 14.81
C THR A 50 -3.59 -33.58 14.91
N LEU A 51 -4.81 -33.18 15.25
CA LEU A 51 -5.96 -34.10 15.33
C LEU A 51 -6.27 -34.74 13.96
N ILE A 52 -6.35 -33.92 12.91
CA ILE A 52 -6.60 -34.35 11.53
C ILE A 52 -5.53 -35.33 11.04
N ARG A 53 -4.26 -35.12 11.44
CA ARG A 53 -3.17 -36.02 11.09
C ARG A 53 -3.27 -37.36 11.84
N ASP A 54 -3.51 -37.31 13.15
CA ASP A 54 -3.32 -38.45 14.06
C ASP A 54 -4.58 -39.33 14.23
N PHE A 55 -5.77 -38.82 13.90
CA PHE A 55 -7.07 -39.47 14.15
C PHE A 55 -7.96 -39.63 12.89
N LYS A 56 -7.35 -39.88 11.73
CA LYS A 56 -8.06 -40.06 10.44
C LYS A 56 -9.08 -41.20 10.44
N ASP A 57 -8.91 -42.18 11.30
CA ASP A 57 -9.78 -43.34 11.46
C ASP A 57 -11.01 -43.07 12.34
N VAL A 58 -11.01 -41.97 13.10
CA VAL A 58 -12.13 -41.56 13.96
C VAL A 58 -13.00 -40.57 13.20
N SER A 59 -13.90 -41.09 12.36
CA SER A 59 -14.60 -40.31 11.32
C SER A 59 -15.36 -39.09 11.83
N GLU A 60 -15.98 -39.14 13.02
CA GLU A 60 -16.81 -38.03 13.51
C GLU A 60 -15.94 -36.84 13.95
N GLU A 61 -14.97 -37.07 14.83
CA GLU A 61 -14.04 -36.05 15.33
C GLU A 61 -13.15 -35.51 14.21
N TYR A 62 -12.74 -36.37 13.27
CA TYR A 62 -11.98 -35.99 12.09
C TYR A 62 -12.73 -34.96 11.22
N GLU A 63 -13.99 -35.23 10.87
CA GLU A 63 -14.78 -34.30 10.06
C GLU A 63 -15.12 -33.02 10.83
N LYS A 64 -15.42 -33.11 12.13
CA LYS A 64 -15.60 -31.92 12.98
C LYS A 64 -14.34 -31.05 13.03
N ALA A 65 -13.16 -31.65 13.12
CA ALA A 65 -11.90 -30.91 13.13
C ALA A 65 -11.62 -30.20 11.80
N LYS A 66 -11.92 -30.86 10.66
CA LYS A 66 -11.85 -30.26 9.32
C LYS A 66 -12.80 -29.08 9.16
N LEU A 67 -14.04 -29.21 9.61
CA LEU A 67 -15.00 -28.11 9.57
C LEU A 67 -14.55 -26.95 10.45
N LEU A 68 -14.04 -27.23 11.64
CA LEU A 68 -13.59 -26.20 12.57
C LEU A 68 -12.37 -25.42 12.06
N ILE A 69 -11.41 -26.07 11.39
CA ILE A 69 -10.26 -25.35 10.81
C ILE A 69 -10.67 -24.45 9.65
N LEU A 70 -11.67 -24.87 8.85
CA LEU A 70 -12.26 -24.05 7.78
C LEU A 70 -13.02 -22.85 8.36
N GLU A 71 -13.83 -23.07 9.40
CA GLU A 71 -14.56 -22.01 10.11
C GLU A 71 -13.60 -20.95 10.67
N ILE A 72 -12.57 -21.37 11.43
CA ILE A 72 -11.56 -20.45 11.97
C ILE A 72 -10.88 -19.66 10.85
N SER A 73 -10.50 -20.33 9.77
CA SER A 73 -9.83 -19.68 8.64
C SER A 73 -10.76 -18.68 7.95
N ARG A 74 -12.05 -18.99 7.80
CA ARG A 74 -13.06 -18.07 7.25
C ARG A 74 -13.21 -16.84 8.13
N ASP A 75 -13.32 -17.02 9.45
CA ASP A 75 -13.48 -15.92 10.41
C ASP A 75 -12.26 -14.99 10.46
N GLU A 76 -11.05 -15.54 10.34
CA GLU A 76 -9.82 -14.75 10.16
C GLU A 76 -9.87 -13.90 8.88
N GLN A 77 -10.24 -14.50 7.75
CA GLN A 77 -10.33 -13.79 6.48
C GLN A 77 -11.42 -12.70 6.50
N MET A 78 -12.60 -12.97 7.08
CA MET A 78 -13.68 -11.97 7.22
C MET A 78 -13.26 -10.79 8.11
N ARG A 79 -12.54 -11.04 9.20
CA ARG A 79 -12.02 -9.96 10.06
C ARG A 79 -11.02 -9.07 9.32
N ASN A 80 -10.11 -9.68 8.55
CA ASN A 80 -9.17 -8.93 7.73
C ASN A 80 -9.89 -8.11 6.66
N LEU A 81 -10.92 -8.67 6.01
CA LEU A 81 -11.74 -7.95 5.03
C LEU A 81 -12.41 -6.71 5.65
N ASN A 82 -13.05 -6.85 6.81
CA ASN A 82 -13.69 -5.73 7.53
C ASN A 82 -12.68 -4.63 7.93
N PHE A 83 -11.47 -5.03 8.32
CA PHE A 83 -10.39 -4.08 8.61
C PHE A 83 -9.99 -3.31 7.35
N LEU A 84 -9.80 -4.00 6.23
CA LEU A 84 -9.44 -3.36 4.96
C LEU A 84 -10.56 -2.46 4.41
N ASP A 85 -11.83 -2.82 4.62
CA ASP A 85 -12.97 -1.95 4.29
C ASP A 85 -12.90 -0.63 5.05
N SER A 86 -12.64 -0.70 6.35
CA SER A 86 -12.50 0.49 7.21
C SER A 86 -11.29 1.34 6.79
N ALA A 87 -10.16 0.70 6.47
CA ALA A 87 -8.97 1.38 5.99
C ALA A 87 -9.18 2.05 4.62
N LEU A 88 -9.90 1.39 3.71
CA LEU A 88 -10.22 1.94 2.39
C LEU A 88 -11.06 3.22 2.52
N ILE A 89 -12.12 3.19 3.34
CA ILE A 89 -12.96 4.36 3.59
C ILE A 89 -12.13 5.51 4.16
N ALA A 90 -11.23 5.22 5.10
CA ALA A 90 -10.36 6.24 5.69
C ALA A 90 -9.43 6.89 4.64
N GLN A 91 -8.82 6.09 3.76
CA GLN A 91 -7.96 6.61 2.69
C GLN A 91 -8.75 7.42 1.64
N GLU A 92 -9.93 6.96 1.26
CA GLU A 92 -10.80 7.69 0.33
C GLU A 92 -11.27 9.04 0.90
N ALA A 93 -11.50 9.11 2.22
CA ALA A 93 -11.82 10.35 2.92
C ALA A 93 -10.65 11.35 2.94
N LEU A 94 -9.39 10.87 3.02
CA LEU A 94 -8.20 11.72 2.90
C LEU A 94 -7.99 12.24 1.47
N LEU A 95 -8.33 11.41 0.47
CA LEU A 95 -8.17 11.74 -0.94
C LEU A 95 -9.12 12.84 -1.42
N GLU A 96 -10.39 12.79 -1.00
CA GLU A 96 -11.46 13.68 -1.48
C GLU A 96 -11.12 15.18 -1.44
N PRO A 97 -10.66 15.77 -0.31
CA PRO A 97 -10.37 17.19 -0.25
C PRO A 97 -9.18 17.60 -1.12
N LEU A 98 -8.16 16.73 -1.26
CA LEU A 98 -6.98 17.02 -2.07
C LEU A 98 -7.35 17.09 -3.57
N MET A 99 -8.22 16.19 -4.02
CA MET A 99 -8.67 16.11 -5.40
C MET A 99 -9.47 17.33 -5.87
N LYS A 100 -10.09 18.12 -4.96
CA LYS A 100 -10.86 19.32 -5.30
C LYS A 100 -10.06 20.37 -6.09
N ASN A 101 -8.74 20.39 -5.92
CA ASN A 101 -7.87 21.36 -6.59
C ASN A 101 -7.24 20.82 -7.88
N PHE A 102 -7.52 19.57 -8.24
CA PHE A 102 -7.02 18.94 -9.45
C PHE A 102 -8.11 18.80 -10.50
N ILE A 103 -7.71 18.77 -11.76
CA ILE A 103 -8.55 18.42 -12.89
C ILE A 103 -7.82 17.39 -13.75
N LEU A 104 -8.60 16.58 -14.46
CA LEU A 104 -8.07 15.62 -15.40
C LEU A 104 -7.79 16.32 -16.74
N SER A 105 -6.57 16.17 -17.27
CA SER A 105 -6.09 16.83 -18.48
C SER A 105 -5.51 15.81 -19.46
N ASP A 106 -5.82 16.02 -20.74
CA ASP A 106 -5.33 15.26 -21.90
C ASP A 106 -4.21 16.00 -22.67
N GLU A 107 -3.61 17.04 -22.06
CA GLU A 107 -2.55 17.87 -22.67
C GLU A 107 -1.32 17.04 -23.11
N TYR A 108 -1.09 15.87 -22.51
CA TYR A 108 0.08 15.02 -22.74
C TYR A 108 -0.22 13.77 -23.58
N GLY A 109 -1.36 13.75 -24.28
CA GLY A 109 -1.77 12.66 -25.16
C GLY A 109 -2.90 11.81 -24.58
N ALA A 110 -2.92 10.52 -24.93
CA ALA A 110 -4.02 9.63 -24.57
C ALA A 110 -4.14 9.36 -23.06
N ALA A 111 -3.00 9.34 -22.35
CA ALA A 111 -2.97 9.17 -20.90
C ALA A 111 -3.33 10.49 -20.22
N LYS A 112 -4.39 10.46 -19.41
CA LYS A 112 -4.85 11.65 -18.71
C LYS A 112 -4.06 11.86 -17.42
N LEU A 113 -3.64 13.10 -17.19
CA LEU A 113 -2.93 13.51 -15.98
C LEU A 113 -3.78 14.45 -15.13
N LEU A 114 -3.67 14.31 -13.82
CA LEU A 114 -4.16 15.25 -12.83
C LEU A 114 -3.23 16.46 -12.80
N ILE A 115 -3.80 17.63 -13.07
CA ILE A 115 -3.09 18.91 -13.02
C ILE A 115 -3.80 19.84 -12.05
N HIS A 116 -3.03 20.64 -11.31
CA HIS A 116 -3.61 21.62 -10.40
C HIS A 116 -4.35 22.72 -11.18
N LYS A 117 -5.54 23.12 -10.73
CA LYS A 117 -6.41 24.11 -11.42
C LYS A 117 -5.73 25.44 -11.74
N ARG A 118 -4.72 25.83 -10.95
CA ARG A 118 -3.93 27.06 -11.15
C ARG A 118 -2.68 26.88 -12.02
N GLN A 119 -2.32 25.64 -12.37
CA GLN A 119 -1.20 25.29 -13.25
C GLN A 119 -1.64 24.95 -14.68
N LYS A 120 -2.87 25.34 -15.07
CA LYS A 120 -3.33 25.17 -16.45
C LYS A 120 -2.44 25.93 -17.44
N PRO A 121 -2.33 25.48 -18.70
CA PRO A 121 -1.55 26.15 -19.74
C PRO A 121 -1.86 27.64 -19.86
N GLU A 122 -3.12 28.05 -19.79
CA GLU A 122 -3.54 29.45 -19.96
C GLU A 122 -2.93 30.37 -18.89
N ASN A 123 -2.64 29.84 -17.69
CA ASN A 123 -2.08 30.59 -16.57
C ASN A 123 -0.55 30.50 -16.46
N SER A 124 0.09 29.71 -17.31
CA SER A 124 1.48 29.30 -17.11
C SER A 124 2.35 29.27 -18.37
N TYR A 125 1.77 29.52 -19.55
CA TYR A 125 2.47 29.48 -20.83
C TYR A 125 3.71 30.39 -20.87
N ASN A 126 3.61 31.61 -20.34
CA ASN A 126 4.66 32.63 -20.44
C ASN A 126 5.50 32.80 -19.16
N ARG A 127 5.63 31.76 -18.33
CA ARG A 127 6.41 31.87 -17.08
C ARG A 127 7.33 30.67 -16.84
N THR A 128 8.38 30.91 -16.07
CA THR A 128 9.26 29.85 -15.55
C THR A 128 8.73 29.32 -14.23
N PHE A 129 8.56 28.00 -14.09
CA PHE A 129 7.99 27.38 -12.88
C PHE A 129 8.29 25.87 -12.80
N LEU A 130 7.99 25.26 -11.64
CA LEU A 130 7.95 23.81 -11.47
C LEU A 130 6.50 23.33 -11.51
N ARG A 131 6.23 22.24 -12.23
CA ARG A 131 4.90 21.66 -12.41
C ARG A 131 4.85 20.25 -11.85
N ALA A 132 3.76 19.94 -11.14
CA ALA A 132 3.43 18.59 -10.72
C ALA A 132 2.75 17.81 -11.85
N HIS A 133 3.10 16.54 -12.01
CA HIS A 133 2.46 15.59 -12.91
C HIS A 133 2.07 14.36 -12.11
N LEU A 134 0.80 13.98 -12.19
CA LEU A 134 0.24 12.86 -11.45
C LEU A 134 -0.76 12.16 -12.36
N ASN A 135 -0.73 10.82 -12.50
CA ASN A 135 -1.80 10.09 -13.19
C ASN A 135 -2.84 9.56 -12.18
N GLN A 136 -3.83 8.79 -12.65
CA GLN A 136 -4.89 8.27 -11.77
C GLN A 136 -4.42 7.07 -10.94
N GLU A 137 -3.29 6.47 -11.32
CA GLU A 137 -2.65 5.32 -10.69
C GLU A 137 -1.67 5.72 -9.57
N GLY A 138 -1.41 7.01 -9.39
CA GLY A 138 -0.48 7.51 -8.38
C GLY A 138 0.97 7.64 -8.85
N ASP A 139 1.26 7.50 -10.14
CA ASP A 139 2.57 7.84 -10.69
C ASP A 139 2.74 9.34 -10.72
N PHE A 140 3.75 9.80 -9.99
CA PHE A 140 4.00 11.21 -9.75
C PHE A 140 5.44 11.58 -10.14
N TYR A 141 5.59 12.74 -10.77
CA TYR A 141 6.88 13.37 -11.04
C TYR A 141 6.73 14.89 -11.15
N ILE A 142 7.84 15.62 -11.14
CA ILE A 142 7.86 17.06 -11.39
C ILE A 142 8.56 17.39 -12.69
N SER A 143 8.24 18.55 -13.27
CA SER A 143 8.99 19.12 -14.38
C SER A 143 9.38 20.57 -14.11
N SER A 144 10.56 20.99 -14.51
CA SER A 144 10.86 22.41 -14.68
C SER A 144 10.43 22.88 -16.07
N ARG A 145 9.87 24.10 -16.10
CA ARG A 145 9.46 24.78 -17.32
C ARG A 145 10.13 26.13 -17.33
N TYR A 146 10.96 26.37 -18.31
CA TYR A 146 11.58 27.66 -18.57
C TYR A 146 10.83 28.36 -19.70
N HIS A 147 10.67 29.67 -19.58
CA HIS A 147 10.22 30.56 -20.64
C HIS A 147 11.11 31.81 -20.68
N GLY A 148 11.57 32.19 -21.87
CA GLY A 148 12.34 33.42 -22.05
C GLY A 148 12.70 33.68 -23.52
N THR A 149 13.56 34.65 -23.79
CA THR A 149 13.96 35.03 -25.17
C THR A 149 15.29 34.42 -25.62
N ARG A 150 15.89 33.57 -24.78
CA ARG A 150 17.17 32.89 -25.05
C ARG A 150 17.15 31.47 -24.49
N TRP A 151 17.92 30.59 -25.11
CA TRP A 151 18.17 29.25 -24.56
C TRP A 151 19.10 29.33 -23.34
N ILE A 152 18.71 28.69 -22.24
CA ILE A 152 19.58 28.46 -21.08
C ILE A 152 20.17 27.04 -21.07
N ASN A 153 19.59 26.13 -21.85
CA ASN A 153 19.96 24.73 -21.98
C ASN A 153 20.01 24.04 -20.61
N HIS A 154 18.97 24.22 -19.78
CA HIS A 154 18.96 23.66 -18.43
C HIS A 154 18.75 22.14 -18.47
N GLN A 155 19.43 21.47 -17.54
CA GLN A 155 19.42 20.01 -17.40
C GLN A 155 19.21 19.60 -15.94
N GLN A 156 19.26 20.55 -15.02
CA GLN A 156 19.24 20.32 -13.59
C GLN A 156 18.54 21.48 -12.89
N ILE A 157 17.96 21.23 -11.72
CA ILE A 157 17.44 22.28 -10.85
C ILE A 157 18.03 22.16 -9.44
N LYS A 158 18.17 23.29 -8.77
CA LYS A 158 18.47 23.38 -7.35
C LYS A 158 17.35 24.12 -6.64
N VAL A 159 16.76 23.52 -5.62
CA VAL A 159 15.75 24.16 -4.77
C VAL A 159 16.37 24.49 -3.43
N TYR A 160 16.14 25.69 -2.93
CA TYR A 160 16.79 26.16 -1.71
C TYR A 160 15.95 27.14 -0.91
N TYR A 161 16.17 27.12 0.40
CA TYR A 161 15.61 28.04 1.38
C TYR A 161 16.62 28.21 2.52
N GLY A 162 16.96 29.46 2.85
CA GLY A 162 18.04 29.74 3.80
C GLY A 162 19.37 29.14 3.34
N ASP A 163 20.01 28.36 4.20
CA ASP A 163 21.25 27.62 3.99
C ASP A 163 21.01 26.19 3.45
N GLN A 164 19.77 25.71 3.42
CA GLN A 164 19.41 24.38 2.95
C GLN A 164 19.13 24.36 1.45
N SER A 165 19.59 23.31 0.78
CA SER A 165 19.31 23.12 -0.64
C SER A 165 19.38 21.67 -1.07
N VAL A 166 18.62 21.32 -2.09
CA VAL A 166 18.64 20.02 -2.76
C VAL A 166 18.83 20.23 -4.26
N LEU A 167 19.64 19.37 -4.87
CA LEU A 167 20.03 19.41 -6.27
C LEU A 167 19.50 18.16 -6.97
N SER A 168 18.83 18.33 -8.12
CA SER A 168 18.34 17.20 -8.91
C SER A 168 19.49 16.43 -9.54
N GLU A 169 19.22 15.24 -10.07
CA GLU A 169 20.12 14.63 -11.04
C GLU A 169 20.15 15.41 -12.36
N ILE A 170 21.19 15.19 -13.16
CA ILE A 170 21.27 15.75 -14.52
C ILE A 170 20.35 14.95 -15.45
N VAL A 171 19.46 15.66 -16.14
CA VAL A 171 18.63 15.11 -17.21
C VAL A 171 19.17 15.62 -18.56
N PRO A 172 19.92 14.80 -19.30
CA PRO A 172 20.50 15.21 -20.58
C PRO A 172 19.39 15.47 -21.59
N GLU A 173 19.67 16.33 -22.57
CA GLU A 173 18.78 16.52 -23.70
C GLU A 173 18.62 15.24 -24.51
N ASP A 174 17.40 14.70 -24.48
CA ASP A 174 17.05 13.40 -25.07
C ASP A 174 15.81 13.50 -25.99
N GLY A 175 15.19 14.68 -26.09
CA GLY A 175 13.96 14.90 -26.86
C GLY A 175 12.69 14.34 -26.19
N LEU A 176 12.82 13.69 -25.03
CA LEU A 176 11.71 13.07 -24.29
C LEU A 176 11.50 13.74 -22.94
N ASN A 177 12.48 13.57 -22.04
CA ASN A 177 12.48 14.13 -20.70
C ASN A 177 13.10 15.51 -20.66
N ASN A 178 14.06 15.82 -21.54
CA ASN A 178 14.57 17.16 -21.72
C ASN A 178 14.41 17.56 -23.18
N ARG A 179 13.48 18.50 -23.41
CA ARG A 179 13.08 18.95 -24.74
C ARG A 179 12.89 20.46 -24.77
N ARG A 180 12.88 20.98 -25.99
CA ARG A 180 12.84 22.41 -26.27
C ARG A 180 11.82 22.73 -27.34
N PHE A 181 11.23 23.91 -27.22
CA PHE A 181 10.24 24.43 -28.16
C PHE A 181 10.46 25.94 -28.34
N GLU A 182 10.26 26.45 -29.55
CA GLU A 182 10.37 27.88 -29.83
C GLU A 182 9.21 28.37 -30.70
N ASP A 183 8.82 29.62 -30.46
CA ASP A 183 7.82 30.35 -31.25
C ASP A 183 8.29 31.80 -31.37
N GLY A 184 8.78 32.16 -32.56
CA GLY A 184 9.44 33.45 -32.78
C GLY A 184 10.65 33.67 -31.86
N GLU A 185 10.63 34.76 -31.10
CA GLU A 185 11.68 35.09 -30.13
C GLU A 185 11.61 34.27 -28.84
N TYR A 186 10.45 33.68 -28.54
CA TYR A 186 10.21 32.98 -27.28
C TYR A 186 10.73 31.54 -27.34
N LYS A 187 11.33 31.13 -26.22
CA LYS A 187 12.00 29.84 -26.01
C LYS A 187 11.43 29.17 -24.78
N TRP A 188 11.09 27.89 -24.93
CA TRP A 188 10.63 27.02 -23.85
C TRP A 188 11.55 25.83 -23.70
N GLU A 189 11.94 25.54 -22.47
CA GLU A 189 12.68 24.33 -22.14
C GLU A 189 11.90 23.56 -21.07
N PHE A 190 11.73 22.25 -21.29
CA PHE A 190 10.99 21.37 -20.40
C PHE A 190 11.91 20.25 -19.95
N VAL A 191 12.08 20.09 -18.64
CA VAL A 191 12.83 18.98 -18.06
C VAL A 191 11.95 18.19 -17.10
N ASN A 192 11.73 16.92 -17.37
CA ASN A 192 10.96 15.99 -16.55
C ASN A 192 11.90 15.20 -15.64
N TYR A 193 11.68 15.28 -14.33
CA TYR A 193 12.44 14.58 -13.31
C TYR A 193 11.70 13.30 -12.90
N LYS A 194 11.78 12.28 -13.76
CA LYS A 194 11.20 10.96 -13.54
C LYS A 194 12.23 10.00 -12.92
N ASP A 195 11.77 8.84 -12.47
CA ASP A 195 12.64 7.73 -12.05
C ASP A 195 13.67 8.13 -10.97
N GLY A 196 13.24 8.94 -10.01
CA GLY A 196 14.07 9.43 -8.90
C GLY A 196 15.03 10.56 -9.26
N LYS A 197 15.00 11.08 -10.49
CA LYS A 197 15.91 12.18 -10.91
C LYS A 197 15.65 13.52 -10.23
N ASP A 198 14.55 13.69 -9.49
CA ASP A 198 14.36 14.88 -8.66
C ASP A 198 15.31 14.87 -7.44
N ASN A 199 15.82 13.70 -7.04
CA ASN A 199 16.82 13.51 -5.99
C ASN A 199 16.41 14.14 -4.64
N GLY A 200 15.14 13.98 -4.25
CA GLY A 200 14.61 14.49 -2.97
C GLY A 200 14.16 15.96 -3.02
N ILE A 201 14.14 16.59 -4.20
CA ILE A 201 13.57 17.93 -4.37
C ILE A 201 12.09 17.93 -4.02
N VAL A 202 11.35 16.89 -4.38
CA VAL A 202 9.92 16.79 -4.05
C VAL A 202 9.71 16.81 -2.54
N ASP A 203 10.46 15.99 -1.79
CA ASP A 203 10.39 15.94 -0.33
C ASP A 203 10.75 17.30 0.31
N PHE A 204 11.78 17.95 -0.22
CA PHE A 204 12.20 19.27 0.22
C PHE A 204 11.12 20.32 0.00
N ILE A 205 10.48 20.32 -1.18
CA ILE A 205 9.37 21.24 -1.49
C ILE A 205 8.17 20.96 -0.59
N ALA A 206 7.77 19.69 -0.44
CA ALA A 206 6.62 19.29 0.34
C ALA A 206 6.76 19.69 1.83
N SER A 207 7.96 19.49 2.39
CA SER A 207 8.27 19.81 3.79
C SER A 207 8.39 21.32 4.07
N ASN A 208 8.55 22.13 3.02
CA ASN A 208 8.75 23.58 3.12
C ASN A 208 7.74 24.38 2.28
N ALA A 209 6.56 23.80 2.02
CA ALA A 209 5.58 24.38 1.09
C ALA A 209 5.04 25.75 1.53
N ASP A 210 5.13 26.07 2.83
CA ASP A 210 4.74 27.37 3.41
C ASP A 210 5.83 28.45 3.26
N LYS A 211 7.05 28.09 2.83
CA LYS A 211 8.20 29.00 2.70
C LYS A 211 8.38 29.54 1.28
N PRO A 212 8.98 30.73 1.08
CA PRO A 212 9.30 31.26 -0.25
C PRO A 212 10.53 30.56 -0.86
N LEU A 213 10.33 29.32 -1.32
CA LEU A 213 11.38 28.51 -1.94
C LEU A 213 11.91 29.17 -3.21
N ARG A 214 13.23 29.17 -3.38
CA ARG A 214 13.90 29.60 -4.60
C ARG A 214 14.31 28.40 -5.42
N VAL A 215 14.22 28.54 -6.74
CA VAL A 215 14.69 27.52 -7.69
C VAL A 215 15.70 28.15 -8.62
N GLN A 216 16.82 27.47 -8.79
CA GLN A 216 17.79 27.75 -9.84
C GLN A 216 17.65 26.68 -10.93
N LEU A 217 17.38 27.08 -12.17
CA LEU A 217 17.49 26.22 -13.34
C LEU A 217 18.93 26.29 -13.84
N ILE A 218 19.59 25.14 -13.95
CA ILE A 218 21.03 25.02 -14.20
C ILE A 218 21.28 24.44 -15.58
N GLY A 219 21.91 25.23 -16.45
CA GLY A 219 22.33 24.88 -17.80
C GLY A 219 23.60 25.62 -18.22
N LYS A 220 23.74 25.88 -19.53
CA LYS A 220 24.79 26.79 -20.07
C LYS A 220 24.62 28.22 -19.56
N SER A 221 23.39 28.61 -19.26
CA SER A 221 23.05 29.79 -18.47
C SER A 221 22.12 29.38 -17.33
N HIS A 222 21.94 30.26 -16.36
CA HIS A 222 21.08 30.02 -15.20
C HIS A 222 19.87 30.96 -15.21
N GLU A 223 18.76 30.45 -14.70
CA GLU A 223 17.55 31.22 -14.40
C GLU A 223 17.17 31.01 -12.94
N TYR A 224 16.66 32.05 -12.29
CA TYR A 224 16.28 32.01 -10.88
C TYR A 224 14.85 32.48 -10.71
N ILE A 225 14.05 31.68 -9.99
CA ILE A 225 12.67 32.04 -9.65
C ILE A 225 12.44 31.88 -8.15
N ILE A 226 11.50 32.66 -7.62
CA ILE A 226 10.83 32.35 -6.36
C ILE A 226 9.57 31.57 -6.74
N MET A 227 9.35 30.40 -6.15
CA MET A 227 8.16 29.61 -6.44
C MET A 227 6.91 30.37 -6.01
N GLU A 228 5.87 30.28 -6.81
CA GLU A 228 4.54 30.74 -6.40
C GLU A 228 3.98 29.82 -5.31
N GLN A 229 3.16 30.37 -4.41
CA GLN A 229 2.56 29.59 -3.33
C GLN A 229 1.77 28.39 -3.87
N PHE A 230 0.96 28.61 -4.91
CA PHE A 230 0.14 27.56 -5.48
C PHE A 230 0.95 26.51 -6.26
N ASP A 231 2.18 26.80 -6.69
CA ASP A 231 3.08 25.81 -7.30
C ASP A 231 3.65 24.87 -6.24
N ARG A 232 4.02 25.41 -5.07
CA ARG A 232 4.43 24.60 -3.91
C ARG A 232 3.29 23.73 -3.39
N GLU A 233 2.10 24.31 -3.26
CA GLU A 233 0.89 23.56 -2.86
C GLU A 233 0.53 22.48 -3.87
N ALA A 234 0.63 22.76 -5.18
CA ALA A 234 0.37 21.78 -6.23
C ALA A 234 1.31 20.57 -6.11
N ILE A 235 2.61 20.81 -5.92
CA ILE A 235 3.62 19.74 -5.77
C ILE A 235 3.36 18.95 -4.48
N ARG A 236 3.17 19.62 -3.34
CA ARG A 236 2.87 18.95 -2.06
C ARG A 236 1.62 18.09 -2.16
N ASN A 237 0.51 18.65 -2.64
CA ASN A 237 -0.77 17.95 -2.70
C ASN A 237 -0.72 16.79 -3.71
N ALA A 238 -0.08 16.96 -4.87
CA ALA A 238 0.07 15.87 -5.85
C ALA A 238 0.94 14.73 -5.30
N TYR A 239 1.98 15.07 -4.52
CA TYR A 239 2.82 14.10 -3.85
C TYR A 239 2.04 13.31 -2.78
N GLU A 240 1.22 13.99 -1.98
CA GLU A 240 0.34 13.35 -0.99
C GLU A 240 -0.72 12.45 -1.65
N ILE A 241 -1.35 12.92 -2.72
CA ILE A 241 -2.31 12.11 -3.50
C ILE A 241 -1.65 10.84 -4.04
N SER A 242 -0.41 10.93 -4.54
CA SER A 242 0.34 9.76 -5.04
C SER A 242 0.43 8.64 -3.99
N PHE A 243 0.77 8.99 -2.75
CA PHE A 243 0.84 8.01 -1.66
C PHE A 243 -0.53 7.42 -1.34
N ILE A 244 -1.56 8.25 -1.22
CA ILE A 244 -2.92 7.79 -0.89
C ILE A 244 -3.46 6.87 -2.00
N GLN A 245 -3.27 7.20 -3.27
CA GLN A 245 -3.71 6.37 -4.40
C GLN A 245 -2.99 5.01 -4.43
N LYS A 246 -1.68 4.98 -4.17
CA LYS A 246 -0.92 3.73 -4.07
C LYS A 246 -1.42 2.87 -2.91
N GLU A 247 -1.72 3.48 -1.77
CA GLU A 247 -2.23 2.77 -0.60
C GLU A 247 -3.65 2.22 -0.84
N ILE A 248 -4.53 3.01 -1.44
CA ILE A 248 -5.87 2.56 -1.88
C ILE A 248 -5.75 1.36 -2.83
N THR A 249 -4.82 1.42 -3.80
CA THR A 249 -4.59 0.33 -4.74
C THR A 249 -4.13 -0.93 -4.02
N ARG A 250 -3.17 -0.80 -3.10
CA ARG A 250 -2.68 -1.90 -2.26
C ARG A 250 -3.81 -2.54 -1.45
N ILE A 251 -4.65 -1.73 -0.80
CA ILE A 251 -5.81 -2.21 -0.02
C ILE A 251 -6.79 -2.97 -0.91
N ARG A 252 -7.13 -2.44 -2.09
CA ARG A 252 -8.04 -3.10 -3.05
C ARG A 252 -7.49 -4.44 -3.54
N ASP A 253 -6.20 -4.51 -3.84
CA ASP A 253 -5.54 -5.76 -4.24
C ASP A 253 -5.55 -6.80 -3.12
N GLU A 254 -5.32 -6.36 -1.88
CA GLU A 254 -5.36 -7.23 -0.70
C GLU A 254 -6.78 -7.77 -0.45
N LYS A 255 -7.81 -6.91 -0.54
CA LYS A 255 -9.21 -7.33 -0.47
C LYS A 255 -9.55 -8.39 -1.52
N LYS A 256 -9.15 -8.16 -2.78
CA LYS A 256 -9.38 -9.12 -3.87
C LYS A 256 -8.72 -10.48 -3.59
N ARG A 257 -7.54 -10.50 -2.98
CA ARG A 257 -6.88 -11.76 -2.58
C ARG A 257 -7.64 -12.49 -1.47
N ILE A 258 -8.15 -11.76 -0.48
CA ILE A 258 -8.96 -12.31 0.62
C ILE A 258 -10.28 -12.86 0.08
N GLU A 259 -10.97 -12.15 -0.80
CA GLU A 259 -12.20 -12.62 -1.45
C GLU A 259 -11.98 -13.92 -2.23
N ILE A 260 -10.89 -14.02 -2.98
CA ILE A 260 -10.51 -15.27 -3.67
C ILE A 260 -10.26 -16.40 -2.66
N SER A 261 -9.60 -16.10 -1.53
CA SER A 261 -9.35 -17.09 -0.48
C SER A 261 -10.64 -17.56 0.18
N LEU A 262 -11.58 -16.65 0.46
CA LEU A 262 -12.89 -16.97 1.02
C LEU A 262 -13.69 -17.89 0.10
N ASN A 263 -13.74 -17.57 -1.21
CA ASN A 263 -14.43 -18.40 -2.20
C ASN A 263 -13.86 -19.83 -2.27
N ARG A 264 -12.54 -19.98 -2.10
CA ARG A 264 -11.90 -21.31 -2.04
C ARG A 264 -12.29 -22.07 -0.78
N LEU A 265 -12.27 -21.41 0.38
CA LEU A 265 -12.68 -22.02 1.65
C LEU A 265 -14.16 -22.45 1.61
N GLU A 266 -15.02 -21.69 0.93
CA GLU A 266 -16.42 -22.06 0.71
C GLU A 266 -16.55 -23.29 -0.19
N GLN A 267 -15.74 -23.41 -1.24
CA GLN A 267 -15.69 -24.62 -2.09
C GLN A 267 -15.18 -25.84 -1.32
N ASP A 268 -14.17 -25.68 -0.47
CA ASP A 268 -13.62 -26.78 0.35
C ASP A 268 -14.56 -27.23 1.48
N SER A 269 -15.60 -26.43 1.76
CA SER A 269 -16.64 -26.73 2.77
C SER A 269 -17.87 -27.46 2.21
N LEU A 270 -17.98 -27.59 0.89
CA LEU A 270 -19.05 -28.28 0.15
C LEU A 270 -18.66 -29.73 -0.21
#